data_AF-A0A3M1FZE2-F1
#
_entry.id   AF-A0A3M1FZE2-F1
#
_cell.length_a   1.000
_cell.length_b   1.000
_cell.length_c   1.000
_cell.angle_alpha   90.00
_cell.angle_beta   90.00
_cell.angle_gamma   90.00
#
_symmetry.space_group_name_H-M   'P 1'
#
loop_
_entity.id
_entity.type
_entity.pdbx_description
1 polymer ?
#
loop_
_entity_poly.entity_id
_entity_poly.type
_entity_poly.pdbx_seq_one_letter_code
_entity_poly.pdbx_strand_id
1 'polypeptide(L)'
;PAHNEPFYGLHARLQSLIDGHCAKLERLCRMLENPKRAVETLNTLFGRSFDDSFLLSMAIGESLAHLRFLEAAGLVRRWRDGNVDFYQRRDRQSPSRPDIAALAARTNEP
;
A
#
# COMPACT_ATOMS: atom_id res chain seq x y z
N PRO A 1 1.97 -18.39 16.17
CA PRO A 1 2.22 -16.94 16.00
C PRO A 1 1.44 -16.19 17.08
N ALA A 2 1.74 -14.92 17.41
CA ALA A 2 1.06 -14.20 18.51
C ALA A 2 -0.47 -14.24 18.40
N HIS A 3 -0.96 -14.38 17.17
CA HIS A 3 -2.32 -14.77 16.84
C HIS A 3 -2.27 -15.97 15.87
N ASN A 4 -3.15 -16.97 16.05
CA ASN A 4 -3.27 -18.25 15.31
C ASN A 4 -2.43 -19.44 15.83
N GLU A 5 -2.78 -20.62 15.34
CA GLU A 5 -2.18 -21.91 15.67
C GLU A 5 -0.70 -22.02 15.23
N PRO A 6 0.10 -22.88 15.90
CA PRO A 6 1.43 -23.25 15.42
C PRO A 6 1.40 -23.77 13.98
N PHE A 7 2.41 -23.41 13.19
CA PHE A 7 2.49 -23.79 11.77
C PHE A 7 3.93 -24.08 11.34
N TYR A 8 4.08 -24.82 10.26
CA TYR A 8 5.36 -25.05 9.56
C TYR A 8 5.39 -24.27 8.23
N GLY A 9 6.59 -24.06 7.68
CA GLY A 9 6.75 -23.35 6.40
C GLY A 9 6.84 -21.82 6.54
N LEU A 10 7.70 -21.35 7.46
CA LEU A 10 7.91 -19.92 7.71
C LEU A 10 8.21 -19.11 6.45
N HIS A 11 9.16 -19.56 5.61
CA HIS A 11 9.54 -18.83 4.40
C HIS A 11 8.38 -18.70 3.41
N ALA A 12 7.58 -19.75 3.23
CA ALA A 12 6.38 -19.70 2.39
C ALA A 12 5.35 -18.70 2.95
N ARG A 13 5.18 -18.67 4.27
CA ARG A 13 4.29 -17.69 4.92
C ARG A 13 4.78 -16.26 4.75
N LEU A 14 6.08 -16.01 4.92
CA LEU A 14 6.68 -14.69 4.69
C LEU A 14 6.51 -14.25 3.24
N GLN A 15 6.77 -15.14 2.28
CA GLN A 15 6.58 -14.85 0.86
C GLN A 15 5.11 -14.49 0.55
N SER A 16 4.16 -15.27 1.08
CA SER A 16 2.73 -14.98 0.93
C SER A 16 2.32 -13.61 1.50
N LEU A 17 2.93 -13.18 2.61
CA LEU A 17 2.69 -11.84 3.18
C LEU A 17 3.26 -10.75 2.26
N ILE A 18 4.49 -10.93 1.76
CA ILE A 18 5.13 -10.00 0.82
C ILE A 18 4.30 -9.87 -0.45
N ASP A 19 3.91 -10.99 -1.05
CA ASP A 19 3.11 -11.02 -2.29
C ASP A 19 1.76 -10.32 -2.08
N GLY A 20 1.13 -10.53 -0.92
CA GLY A 20 -0.11 -9.85 -0.55
C GLY A 20 0.03 -8.33 -0.50
N HIS A 21 1.10 -7.82 0.13
CA HIS A 21 1.37 -6.38 0.16
C HIS A 21 1.75 -5.83 -1.22
N CYS A 22 2.52 -6.55 -2.01
CA CYS A 22 2.88 -6.15 -3.38
C CYS A 22 1.63 -6.02 -4.27
N ALA A 23 0.71 -7.00 -4.19
CA ALA A 23 -0.56 -6.95 -4.92
C ALA A 23 -1.44 -5.75 -4.52
N LYS A 24 -1.50 -5.42 -3.22
CA LYS A 24 -2.19 -4.23 -2.70
C LYS A 24 -1.55 -2.94 -3.23
N LEU A 25 -0.22 -2.83 -3.17
CA LEU A 25 0.54 -1.69 -3.68
C LEU A 25 0.31 -1.49 -5.18
N GLU A 26 0.28 -2.55 -5.99
CA GLU A 26 -0.01 -2.45 -7.42
C GLU A 26 -1.43 -1.97 -7.72
N ARG A 27 -2.43 -2.46 -6.97
CA ARG A 27 -3.81 -1.96 -7.08
C ARG A 27 -3.89 -0.48 -6.72
N LEU A 28 -3.26 -0.09 -5.61
CA LEU A 28 -3.21 1.29 -5.16
C LEU A 28 -2.54 2.20 -6.20
N CYS A 29 -1.40 1.78 -6.74
CA CYS A 29 -0.67 2.57 -7.73
C CYS A 29 -1.47 2.78 -9.02
N ARG A 30 -2.26 1.80 -9.47
CA ARG A 30 -3.20 1.95 -10.60
C ARG A 30 -4.33 2.92 -10.28
N MET A 31 -4.93 2.81 -9.11
CA MET A 31 -6.02 3.72 -8.70
C MET A 31 -5.56 5.18 -8.63
N LEU A 32 -4.31 5.42 -8.26
CA LEU A 32 -3.70 6.75 -8.18
C LEU A 32 -3.34 7.36 -9.55
N GLU A 33 -3.74 6.76 -10.67
CA GLU A 33 -3.70 7.43 -11.99
C GLU A 33 -4.39 8.79 -11.95
N ASN A 34 -5.50 8.87 -11.21
CA ASN A 34 -6.18 10.12 -10.89
C ASN A 34 -5.87 10.53 -9.44
N PRO A 35 -5.84 11.83 -9.11
CA PRO A 35 -5.72 12.31 -7.75
C PRO A 35 -6.77 11.68 -6.81
N LYS A 36 -6.33 11.18 -5.65
CA LYS A 36 -7.20 10.63 -4.60
C LYS A 36 -6.76 11.07 -3.21
N ARG A 37 -7.72 11.19 -2.30
CA ARG A 37 -7.50 11.37 -0.86
C ARG A 37 -7.18 10.03 -0.21
N ALA A 38 -6.47 10.05 0.92
CA ALA A 38 -6.14 8.83 1.66
C ALA A 38 -7.38 8.00 2.04
N VAL A 39 -8.49 8.65 2.41
CA VAL A 39 -9.74 7.95 2.77
C VAL A 39 -10.37 7.22 1.59
N GLU A 40 -10.14 7.68 0.36
CA GLU A 40 -10.69 7.05 -0.84
C GLU A 40 -9.94 5.77 -1.22
N THR A 41 -8.73 5.58 -0.68
CA THR A 41 -7.91 4.40 -0.94
C THR A 41 -8.35 3.18 -0.10
N LEU A 42 -9.04 3.42 1.01
CA LEU A 42 -9.48 2.38 1.95
C LEU A 42 -10.37 1.33 1.28
N ASN A 43 -11.36 1.80 0.50
CA ASN A 43 -12.30 0.91 -0.19
C ASN A 43 -11.59 -0.02 -1.18
N THR A 44 -10.53 0.45 -1.83
CA THR A 44 -9.75 -0.35 -2.78
C THR A 44 -8.82 -1.35 -2.09
N LEU A 45 -8.33 -1.04 -0.90
CA LEU A 45 -7.43 -1.92 -0.16
C LEU A 45 -8.16 -3.01 0.64
N PHE A 46 -9.38 -2.73 1.12
CA PHE A 46 -10.07 -3.63 2.07
C PHE A 46 -11.44 -4.11 1.59
N GLY A 47 -12.06 -3.47 0.59
CA GLY A 47 -13.27 -3.96 -0.08
C GLY A 47 -14.50 -4.18 0.80
N ARG A 48 -14.56 -3.57 2.00
CA ARG A 48 -15.64 -3.75 2.97
C ARG A 48 -16.03 -2.42 3.63
N SER A 49 -17.29 -2.29 4.00
CA SER A 49 -17.72 -1.26 4.97
C SER A 49 -17.15 -1.59 6.33
N PHE A 50 -16.62 -0.58 7.01
CA PHE A 50 -16.09 -0.71 8.36
C PHE A 50 -17.19 -0.33 9.35
N ASP A 51 -17.88 -1.33 9.90
CA ASP A 51 -18.86 -1.11 10.97
C ASP A 51 -18.19 -0.98 12.35
N ASP A 52 -16.93 -1.41 12.47
CA ASP A 52 -16.11 -1.33 13.67
C ASP A 52 -15.04 -0.22 13.56
N SER A 53 -15.09 0.73 14.49
CA SER A 53 -14.16 1.86 14.60
C SER A 53 -12.69 1.42 14.79
N PHE A 54 -12.45 0.32 15.49
CA PHE A 54 -11.09 -0.21 15.66
C PHE A 54 -10.53 -0.75 14.34
N LEU A 55 -11.32 -1.52 13.60
CA LEU A 55 -10.93 -2.04 12.28
C LEU A 55 -10.71 -0.90 11.28
N LEU A 56 -11.53 0.14 11.34
CA LEU A 56 -11.35 1.35 10.54
C LEU A 56 -10.00 2.03 10.83
N SER A 57 -9.65 2.19 12.11
CA SER A 57 -8.38 2.81 12.52
C SER A 57 -7.16 2.03 12.00
N MET A 58 -7.18 0.70 12.11
CA MET A 58 -6.12 -0.14 11.55
C MET A 58 -6.03 -0.04 10.03
N ALA A 59 -7.17 -0.05 9.34
CA ALA A 59 -7.21 0.08 7.88
C ALA A 59 -6.67 1.42 7.39
N ILE A 60 -6.95 2.52 8.13
CA ILE A 60 -6.37 3.84 7.88
C ILE A 60 -4.84 3.79 8.03
N GLY A 61 -4.35 3.19 9.12
CA GLY A 61 -2.92 3.02 9.36
C GLY A 61 -2.22 2.28 8.22
N GLU A 62 -2.73 1.13 7.82
CA GLU A 62 -2.16 0.33 6.72
C GLU A 62 -2.25 1.06 5.37
N SER A 63 -3.36 1.74 5.09
CA SER A 63 -3.50 2.54 3.86
C SER A 63 -2.46 3.66 3.79
N LEU A 64 -2.26 4.37 4.90
CA LEU A 64 -1.29 5.44 4.98
C LEU A 64 0.13 4.88 4.84
N ALA A 65 0.45 3.74 5.46
CA ALA A 65 1.75 3.08 5.31
C ALA A 65 2.05 2.74 3.84
N HIS A 66 1.06 2.19 3.11
CA HIS A 66 1.19 1.93 1.68
C HIS A 66 1.41 3.20 0.85
N LEU A 67 0.68 4.28 1.14
CA LEU A 67 0.87 5.57 0.46
C LEU A 67 2.26 6.16 0.72
N ARG A 68 2.75 6.09 1.96
CA ARG A 68 4.09 6.56 2.34
C ARG A 68 5.19 5.74 1.69
N PHE A 69 5.02 4.42 1.60
CA PHE A 69 5.95 3.57 0.86
C PHE A 69 6.03 3.98 -0.61
N LEU A 70 4.90 4.19 -1.28
CA LEU A 70 4.87 4.63 -2.69
C LEU A 70 5.44 6.04 -2.90
N GLU A 71 5.25 6.94 -1.93
CA GLU A 71 5.85 8.29 -1.91
C GLU A 71 7.37 8.20 -1.78
N ALA A 72 7.89 7.43 -0.81
CA ALA A 72 9.32 7.22 -0.59
C ALA A 72 10.00 6.51 -1.78
N ALA A 73 9.29 5.60 -2.43
CA ALA A 73 9.67 4.94 -3.68
C ALA A 73 9.71 5.89 -4.90
N GLY A 74 9.22 7.12 -4.77
CA GLY A 74 9.11 8.07 -5.88
C GLY A 74 8.06 7.71 -6.93
N LEU A 75 7.15 6.77 -6.63
CA LEU A 75 6.10 6.33 -7.54
C LEU A 75 4.84 7.20 -7.42
N VAL A 76 4.63 7.82 -6.27
CA VAL A 76 3.49 8.69 -5.97
C VAL A 76 4.01 10.06 -5.53
N ARG A 77 3.29 11.11 -5.91
CA ARG A 77 3.43 12.46 -5.35
C ARG A 77 2.28 12.73 -4.42
N ARG A 78 2.56 13.50 -3.37
CA ARG A 78 1.57 14.02 -2.44
C ARG A 78 1.59 15.54 -2.48
N TRP A 79 0.43 16.16 -2.45
CA TRP A 79 0.29 17.59 -2.22
C TRP A 79 -0.89 17.83 -1.29
N ARG A 80 -0.95 19.04 -0.72
CA ARG A 80 -1.99 19.44 0.20
C ARG A 80 -2.87 20.50 -0.46
N ASP A 81 -4.18 20.30 -0.33
CA ASP A 81 -5.20 21.30 -0.67
C ASP A 81 -6.07 21.54 0.56
N GLY A 82 -5.95 22.74 1.13
CA GLY A 82 -6.48 23.06 2.47
C GLY A 82 -5.94 22.11 3.55
N ASN A 83 -6.84 21.35 4.18
CA ASN A 83 -6.51 20.37 5.22
C ASN A 83 -6.47 18.92 4.70
N VAL A 84 -6.46 18.73 3.38
CA VAL A 84 -6.57 17.42 2.76
C VAL A 84 -5.31 17.11 1.95
N ASP A 85 -4.71 15.95 2.23
CA ASP A 85 -3.62 15.41 1.42
C ASP A 85 -4.19 14.61 0.24
N PHE A 86 -3.76 14.99 -0.96
CA PHE A 86 -4.03 14.29 -2.21
C PHE A 86 -2.79 13.54 -2.67
N TYR A 87 -3.01 12.37 -3.27
CA TYR A 87 -2.01 11.46 -3.76
C TYR A 87 -2.28 11.17 -5.23
N GLN A 88 -1.22 11.12 -6.04
CA GLN A 88 -1.31 10.73 -7.44
C GLN A 88 -0.02 10.03 -7.86
N ARG A 89 -0.14 9.02 -8.72
CA ARG A 89 0.98 8.37 -9.38
C ARG A 89 1.78 9.43 -10.15
N ARG A 90 3.11 9.35 -10.07
CA ARG A 90 3.98 10.17 -10.92
C ARG A 90 3.95 9.58 -12.33
N ASP A 91 3.78 10.44 -13.33
CA ASP A 91 3.91 10.03 -14.73
C ASP A 91 5.37 9.65 -14.98
N ARG A 92 5.62 8.37 -15.23
CA ARG A 92 6.97 7.92 -15.57
C ARG A 92 7.21 8.26 -17.04
N GLN A 93 8.21 9.09 -17.32
CA GLN A 93 8.85 9.15 -18.64
C GLN A 93 9.66 7.85 -18.87
N SER A 94 9.01 6.68 -19.02
CA SER A 94 9.52 5.43 -19.65
C SER A 94 8.65 4.19 -19.30
N PRO A 95 8.61 3.16 -20.17
CA PRO A 95 7.42 2.30 -20.35
C PRO A 95 7.32 1.05 -19.47
N SER A 96 8.24 0.78 -18.55
CA SER A 96 8.15 -0.41 -17.70
C SER A 96 7.38 -0.13 -16.42
N ARG A 97 6.28 -0.86 -16.23
CA ARG A 97 5.51 -0.95 -14.97
C ARG A 97 6.51 -1.09 -13.80
N PRO A 98 6.42 -0.28 -12.73
CA PRO A 98 7.37 -0.38 -11.63
C PRO A 98 7.26 -1.78 -11.02
N ASP A 99 8.38 -2.49 -10.97
CA ASP A 99 8.47 -3.76 -10.26
C ASP A 99 8.43 -3.47 -8.76
N ILE A 100 7.22 -3.47 -8.21
CA ILE A 100 6.97 -3.18 -6.79
C ILE A 100 7.63 -4.24 -5.90
N ALA A 101 7.72 -5.49 -6.37
CA ALA A 101 8.39 -6.56 -5.65
C ALA A 101 9.90 -6.28 -5.55
N ALA A 102 10.54 -5.86 -6.65
CA ALA A 102 11.94 -5.44 -6.63
C ALA A 102 12.17 -4.20 -5.74
N LEU A 103 11.23 -3.26 -5.70
CA LEU A 103 11.32 -2.10 -4.81
C LEU A 103 11.19 -2.46 -3.33
N ALA A 104 10.28 -3.37 -2.98
CA ALA A 104 10.12 -3.86 -1.62
C ALA A 104 11.35 -4.65 -1.14
N ALA A 105 12.04 -5.35 -2.04
CA ALA A 105 13.29 -6.03 -1.73
C ALA A 105 14.45 -5.04 -1.43
N ARG A 106 14.47 -3.86 -2.06
CA ARG A 106 15.52 -2.84 -1.88
C ARG A 106 15.44 -2.06 -0.56
N THR A 107 14.27 -1.99 0.07
CA THR A 107 14.11 -1.35 1.40
C THR A 107 14.72 -2.15 2.55
N ASN A 108 15.32 -3.31 2.26
CA ASN A 108 15.88 -4.23 3.26
C ASN A 108 17.41 -4.25 3.29
N GLU A 109 18.08 -3.34 2.59
CA GLU A 109 19.52 -3.11 2.70
C GLU A 109 19.79 -2.05 3.79
N PRO A 110 20.79 -2.26 4.68
CA PRO A 110 21.04 -1.44 5.86
C PRO A 110 21.48 0.01 5.57
#